data_AF-A0A3C1H8M8-F1
#
_entry.id   AF-A0A3C1H8M8-F1
#
_cell.length_a   1.000
_cell.length_b   1.000
_cell.length_c   1.000
_cell.angle_alpha   90.00
_cell.angle_beta   90.00
_cell.angle_gamma   90.00
#
_symmetry.space_group_name_H-M   'P 1'
#
loop_
_entity.id
_entity.type
_entity.pdbx_description
1 polymer ?
#
loop_
_entity_poly.entity_id
_entity_poly.type
_entity_poly.pdbx_seq_one_letter_code
_entity_poly.pdbx_strand_id
1 'polypeptide(L)'
;GTTTATVLGEAIFREGLKHVTSGANPIGIQRGIQKAVDAAVEQLAKIAKKVKDKEEIKQVATVSANWDTTIGNIIADAMDKVGKDGTITVEEAKSIETTLDVVEGMQFDKGYL
;
A
#
# COMPACT_ATOMS: atom_id res chain seq x y z
N GLY A 1 2.39 2.69 -3.20
CA GLY A 1 3.52 1.80 -3.53
C GLY A 1 3.89 1.77 -5.02
N THR A 2 3.24 2.56 -5.88
CA THR A 2 3.48 2.56 -7.34
C THR A 2 4.92 2.94 -7.69
N THR A 3 5.46 4.02 -7.12
CA THR A 3 6.84 4.47 -7.36
C THR A 3 7.88 3.41 -6.99
N THR A 4 7.74 2.81 -5.81
CA THR A 4 8.63 1.73 -5.35
C THR A 4 8.57 0.52 -6.29
N ALA A 5 7.37 0.13 -6.74
CA ALA A 5 7.19 -0.96 -7.67
C ALA A 5 7.89 -0.69 -9.02
N THR A 6 7.77 0.53 -9.56
CA THR A 6 8.43 0.91 -10.81
C THR A 6 9.94 0.84 -10.71
N VAL A 7 10.54 1.40 -9.66
CA VAL A 7 12.00 1.41 -9.47
C VAL A 7 12.55 -0.01 -9.25
N LEU A 8 11.86 -0.85 -8.48
CA LEU A 8 12.26 -2.25 -8.30
C LEU A 8 12.14 -3.05 -9.60
N GLY A 9 11.05 -2.84 -10.35
CA GLY A 9 10.85 -3.48 -11.65
C GLY A 9 11.95 -3.13 -12.64
N GLU A 10 12.32 -1.85 -12.73
CA GLU A 10 13.44 -1.37 -13.54
C GLU A 10 14.76 -2.03 -13.12
N ALA A 11 15.08 -2.04 -11.82
CA ALA A 11 16.32 -2.61 -11.30
C ALA A 11 16.44 -4.11 -11.60
N ILE A 12 15.37 -4.88 -11.36
CA ILE A 12 15.32 -6.32 -11.64
C ILE A 12 15.49 -6.58 -13.14
N PHE A 13 14.80 -5.80 -13.99
CA PHE A 13 14.91 -5.92 -15.43
C PHE A 13 16.34 -5.64 -15.92
N ARG A 14 16.93 -4.54 -15.47
CA ARG A 14 18.28 -4.12 -15.87
C ARG A 14 19.35 -5.14 -15.49
N GLU A 15 19.31 -5.66 -14.27
CA GLU A 15 20.27 -6.68 -13.83
C GLU A 15 20.00 -8.04 -14.49
N GLY A 16 18.73 -8.43 -14.64
CA GLY A 16 18.35 -9.64 -15.36
C GLY A 16 18.88 -9.65 -16.79
N LEU A 17 18.77 -8.53 -17.49
CA LEU A 17 19.24 -8.39 -18.87
C LEU A 17 20.75 -8.61 -18.99
N LYS A 18 21.57 -8.06 -18.07
CA LYS A 18 23.03 -8.25 -18.08
C LYS A 18 23.44 -9.72 -17.95
N HIS A 19 22.72 -10.48 -17.12
CA HIS A 19 22.99 -11.90 -16.95
C HIS A 19 22.56 -12.71 -18.17
N VAL A 20 21.42 -12.38 -18.77
CA VAL A 20 20.96 -13.01 -20.02
C VAL A 20 21.94 -12.74 -21.17
N THR A 21 22.43 -11.51 -21.33
CA THR A 21 23.43 -11.20 -22.38
C THR A 21 24.76 -11.92 -22.17
N SER A 22 25.05 -12.35 -20.94
CA SER A 22 26.22 -13.15 -20.59
C SER A 22 26.04 -14.66 -20.84
N GLY A 23 24.90 -15.05 -21.44
CA GLY A 23 24.60 -16.44 -21.81
C GLY A 23 23.84 -17.25 -20.75
N ALA A 24 23.38 -16.62 -19.66
CA ALA A 24 22.58 -17.30 -18.65
C ALA A 24 21.15 -17.58 -19.15
N ASN A 25 20.58 -18.71 -18.73
CA ASN A 25 19.22 -19.11 -19.11
C ASN A 25 18.15 -18.17 -18.47
N PRO A 26 17.35 -17.43 -19.26
CA PRO A 26 16.33 -16.51 -18.75
C PRO A 26 15.30 -17.17 -17.84
N ILE A 27 14.89 -18.41 -18.15
CA ILE A 27 13.90 -19.17 -17.35
C ILE A 27 14.48 -19.54 -15.99
N GLY A 28 15.77 -19.87 -15.94
CA GLY A 28 16.48 -20.15 -14.70
C GLY A 28 16.54 -18.92 -13.79
N ILE A 29 16.85 -17.76 -14.38
CA ILE A 29 16.89 -16.46 -13.67
C ILE A 29 15.51 -16.10 -13.14
N GLN A 30 14.47 -16.16 -13.98
CA GLN A 30 13.09 -15.86 -13.57
C GLN A 30 12.65 -16.72 -12.39
N ARG A 31 12.91 -18.03 -12.44
CA ARG A 31 12.58 -18.94 -11.34
C ARG A 31 13.36 -18.64 -10.07
N GLY A 32 14.63 -18.23 -10.20
CA GLY A 32 15.45 -17.80 -9.07
C GLY A 32 14.92 -16.53 -8.41
N ILE A 33 14.55 -15.54 -9.24
CA ILE A 33 13.94 -14.28 -8.78
C ILE A 33 12.63 -14.56 -8.05
N GLN A 34 11.76 -15.42 -8.59
CA GLN A 34 10.48 -15.73 -7.94
C GLN A 34 10.69 -16.33 -6.55
N LYS A 35 11.60 -17.32 -6.41
CA LYS A 35 11.92 -17.92 -5.11
C LYS A 35 12.50 -16.90 -4.12
N ALA A 36 13.32 -15.97 -4.60
CA ALA A 36 13.88 -14.92 -3.76
C ALA A 36 12.79 -13.94 -3.29
N VAL A 37 11.84 -13.58 -4.17
CA VAL A 37 10.68 -12.77 -3.82
C VAL A 37 9.80 -13.48 -2.80
N ASP A 38 9.50 -14.77 -2.99
CA ASP A 38 8.67 -15.54 -2.06
C ASP A 38 9.31 -15.56 -0.65
N ALA A 39 10.61 -15.83 -0.57
CA ALA A 39 11.35 -15.82 0.70
C ALA A 39 11.39 -14.41 1.34
N ALA A 40 11.54 -13.36 0.53
CA ALA A 40 11.53 -11.98 1.01
C ALA A 40 10.16 -11.59 1.56
N VAL A 41 9.07 -11.94 0.86
CA VAL A 41 7.68 -11.70 1.31
C VAL A 41 7.39 -12.44 2.61
N GLU A 42 7.81 -13.70 2.73
CA GLU A 42 7.65 -14.46 3.97
C GLU A 42 8.37 -13.80 5.13
N GLN A 43 9.60 -13.33 4.92
CA GLN A 43 10.36 -12.65 5.96
C GLN A 43 9.76 -11.29 6.32
N LEU A 44 9.28 -10.52 5.34
CA LEU A 44 8.58 -9.26 5.55
C LEU A 44 7.33 -9.47 6.41
N ALA A 45 6.56 -10.54 6.17
CA ALA A 45 5.40 -10.89 6.98
C ALA A 45 5.77 -11.21 8.43
N LYS A 46 6.92 -11.86 8.67
CA LYS A 46 7.42 -12.18 10.02
C LYS A 46 7.87 -10.96 10.81
N ILE A 47 8.49 -9.97 10.15
CA ILE A 47 8.96 -8.75 10.81
C ILE A 47 7.91 -7.63 10.86
N ALA A 48 6.78 -7.80 10.15
CA ALA A 48 5.72 -6.81 10.11
C ALA A 48 5.13 -6.56 11.50
N LYS A 49 5.15 -5.29 11.93
CA LYS A 49 4.47 -4.85 13.15
C LYS A 49 3.00 -4.56 12.83
N LYS A 50 2.08 -5.28 13.48
CA LYS A 50 0.65 -4.97 13.39
C LYS A 50 0.35 -3.63 14.05
N VAL A 51 -0.34 -2.77 13.32
CA VAL A 51 -0.88 -1.50 13.82
C VAL A 51 -2.08 -1.80 14.73
N LYS A 52 -2.04 -1.29 15.96
CA LYS A 52 -3.10 -1.53 16.96
C LYS A 52 -3.77 -0.24 17.39
N ASP A 53 -2.99 0.83 17.51
CA ASP A 53 -3.45 2.04 18.19
C ASP A 53 -3.77 3.15 17.19
N LYS A 54 -4.71 4.01 17.56
CA LYS A 54 -5.12 5.18 16.76
C LYS A 54 -3.93 6.08 16.41
N GLU A 55 -2.99 6.26 17.34
CA GLU A 55 -1.77 7.04 17.10
C GLU A 55 -0.86 6.39 16.04
N GLU A 56 -0.77 5.06 16.00
CA GLU A 56 -0.01 4.36 14.95
C GLU A 56 -0.70 4.49 13.58
N ILE A 57 -2.04 4.45 13.54
CA ILE A 57 -2.82 4.71 12.31
C ILE A 57 -2.55 6.12 11.80
N LYS A 58 -2.64 7.11 12.69
CA LYS A 58 -2.34 8.51 12.38
C LYS A 58 -0.94 8.68 11.82
N GLN A 59 0.07 8.07 12.44
CA GLN A 59 1.45 8.14 11.97
C GLN A 59 1.59 7.57 10.55
N VAL A 60 1.03 6.40 10.28
CA VAL A 60 1.07 5.78 8.94
C VAL A 60 0.32 6.63 7.91
N ALA A 61 -0.84 7.18 8.27
CA ALA A 61 -1.63 8.05 7.42
C ALA A 61 -0.89 9.37 7.09
N THR A 62 -0.29 10.02 8.09
CA THR A 62 0.52 11.24 7.91
C THR A 62 1.72 11.00 7.00
N VAL A 63 2.48 9.92 7.21
CA VAL A 63 3.63 9.60 6.34
C VAL A 63 3.17 9.34 4.91
N SER A 64 2.04 8.66 4.73
CA SER A 64 1.46 8.36 3.41
C SER A 64 0.90 9.61 2.72
N ALA A 65 0.42 10.59 3.50
CA ALA A 65 -0.09 11.88 3.04
C ALA A 65 1.01 12.96 2.94
N ASN A 66 2.26 12.57 2.67
CA ASN A 66 3.39 13.48 2.50
C ASN A 66 3.62 14.42 3.72
N TRP A 67 3.57 13.84 4.92
CA TRP A 67 3.74 14.54 6.20
C TRP A 67 2.64 15.53 6.57
N ASP A 68 1.46 15.41 5.95
CA ASP A 68 0.29 16.17 6.36
C ASP A 68 -0.34 15.58 7.64
N THR A 69 -0.18 16.31 8.74
CA THR A 69 -0.75 15.93 10.04
C THR A 69 -2.26 16.13 10.10
N THR A 70 -2.81 17.07 9.34
CA THR A 70 -4.25 17.35 9.29
C THR A 70 -4.98 16.18 8.66
N ILE A 71 -4.52 15.72 7.49
CA ILE A 71 -5.07 14.54 6.81
C ILE A 71 -4.89 13.29 7.66
N GLY A 72 -3.73 13.11 8.28
CA GLY A 72 -3.49 11.97 9.17
C GLY A 72 -4.44 11.91 10.37
N ASN A 73 -4.76 13.05 10.98
CA ASN A 73 -5.75 13.13 12.06
C ASN A 73 -7.15 12.74 11.55
N ILE A 74 -7.58 13.30 10.42
CA ILE A 74 -8.91 13.03 9.84
C ILE A 74 -9.07 11.55 9.51
N ILE A 75 -8.05 10.92 8.91
CA ILE A 75 -8.08 9.49 8.58
C ILE A 75 -8.11 8.64 9.87
N ALA A 76 -7.34 9.00 10.89
CA ALA A 76 -7.35 8.28 12.16
C ALA A 76 -8.72 8.38 12.86
N ASP A 77 -9.36 9.56 12.84
CA ASP A 77 -10.71 9.76 13.37
C ASP A 77 -11.78 9.02 12.55
N ALA A 78 -11.62 8.95 11.23
CA ALA A 78 -12.46 8.16 10.35
C ALA A 78 -12.41 6.68 10.72
N MET A 79 -11.19 6.10 10.76
CA MET A 79 -10.94 4.69 11.06
C MET A 79 -11.43 4.28 12.45
N ASP A 80 -11.34 5.18 13.44
CA ASP A 80 -11.84 4.96 14.79
C ASP A 80 -13.37 4.86 14.84
N LYS A 81 -14.07 5.65 14.01
CA LYS A 81 -15.53 5.63 13.90
C LYS A 81 -16.08 4.47 13.06
N VAL A 82 -15.42 4.11 11.96
CA VAL A 82 -15.90 3.05 11.04
C VAL A 82 -15.40 1.65 11.42
N GLY A 83 -14.36 1.55 12.27
CA GLY A 83 -13.71 0.29 12.62
C GLY A 83 -12.75 -0.22 11.54
N LYS A 84 -12.05 -1.33 11.81
CA LYS A 84 -10.97 -1.82 10.94
C LYS A 84 -11.41 -2.28 9.55
N ASP A 85 -12.64 -2.76 9.44
CA ASP A 85 -13.22 -3.30 8.21
C ASP A 85 -14.23 -2.32 7.58
N GLY A 86 -14.26 -1.08 8.08
CA GLY A 86 -15.15 -0.04 7.57
C GLY A 86 -14.65 0.57 6.26
N THR A 87 -15.59 0.93 5.39
CA THR A 87 -15.28 1.63 4.14
C THR A 87 -15.18 3.13 4.37
N ILE A 88 -14.12 3.73 3.84
CA ILE A 88 -13.97 5.19 3.76
C ILE A 88 -14.09 5.60 2.30
N THR A 89 -15.03 6.50 2.02
CA THR A 89 -15.18 7.14 0.71
C THR A 89 -14.74 8.59 0.80
N VAL A 90 -14.01 9.06 -0.20
CA VAL A 90 -13.58 10.46 -0.31
C VAL A 90 -14.40 11.12 -1.41
N GLU A 91 -15.04 12.24 -1.07
CA GLU A 91 -15.82 13.06 -2.00
C GLU A 91 -15.25 14.48 -2.08
N GLU A 92 -15.38 15.13 -3.24
CA GLU A 92 -14.93 16.50 -3.43
C GLU A 92 -15.93 17.48 -2.78
N ALA A 93 -15.47 18.22 -1.77
CA ALA A 93 -16.29 19.23 -1.12
C ALA A 93 -16.32 20.53 -1.93
N LYS A 94 -17.48 21.20 -1.96
CA LYS A 94 -17.63 22.55 -2.53
C LYS A 94 -17.03 23.66 -1.63
N SER A 95 -16.64 23.31 -0.41
CA SER A 95 -16.11 24.22 0.61
C SER A 95 -14.62 23.98 0.83
N ILE A 96 -13.94 24.92 1.48
CA ILE A 96 -12.51 24.80 1.83
C ILE A 96 -12.30 23.85 3.03
N GLU A 97 -13.33 23.62 3.84
CA GLU A 97 -13.24 22.78 5.03
C GLU A 97 -13.40 21.31 4.67
N THR A 98 -12.56 20.47 5.29
CA THR A 98 -12.67 19.01 5.21
C THR A 98 -13.55 18.52 6.36
N THR A 99 -14.70 17.92 6.02
CA THR A 99 -15.64 17.35 6.98
C THR A 99 -15.56 15.83 7.01
N LEU A 100 -16.02 15.23 8.10
CA LEU A 100 -16.12 13.78 8.26
C LEU A 100 -17.54 13.41 8.66
N ASP A 101 -18.25 12.74 7.74
CA ASP A 101 -19.60 12.25 7.93
C ASP A 101 -19.60 10.71 7.97
N VAL A 102 -20.31 10.14 8.94
CA VAL A 102 -20.47 8.69 9.08
C VAL A 102 -21.88 8.34 8.62
N VAL A 103 -21.97 7.51 7.57
CA VAL A 103 -23.24 7.02 7.05
C VAL A 103 -23.32 5.51 7.29
N GLU A 104 -24.40 5.06 7.92
CA GLU A 104 -24.70 3.64 8.02
C GLU A 104 -25.18 3.12 6.66
N GLY A 105 -24.35 2.30 6.01
CA GLY A 105 -24.61 1.77 4.68
C GLY A 105 -23.91 0.44 4.45
N MET A 106 -24.19 -0.19 3.31
CA MET A 106 -23.59 -1.46 2.91
C MET A 106 -22.92 -1.29 1.55
N GLN A 107 -21.63 -1.62 1.49
CA GLN A 107 -20.89 -1.69 0.23
C GLN A 107 -20.87 -3.14 -0.27
N PHE A 108 -21.14 -3.33 -1.56
CA PHE A 108 -20.90 -4.59 -2.24
C PHE A 108 -19.68 -4.45 -3.15
N ASP A 109 -18.77 -5.40 -3.10
CA ASP A 109 -17.72 -5.56 -4.10
C ASP A 109 -18.35 -6.01 -5.43
N LYS A 110 -18.92 -5.07 -6.19
CA LYS A 110 -19.28 -5.27 -7.59
C LYS A 110 -18.44 -4.33 -8.45
N GLY A 111 -17.36 -4.86 -9.01
CA GLY A 111 -16.74 -4.25 -10.17
C GLY A 111 -17.70 -4.31 -11.37
N TYR A 112 -17.65 -3.29 -12.23
CA TYR A 112 -18.26 -3.36 -13.55
C TYR A 112 -17.51 -4.44 -14.35
N LEU A 113 -18.25 -5.42 -14.88
CA LEU A 113 -17.74 -6.41 -15.84
C LEU A 113 -17.36 -5.74 -17.16
#